data_AF-A0A318SS99-F1
#
_entry.id   AF-A0A318SS99-F1
#
_cell.length_a   1.000
_cell.length_b   1.000
_cell.length_c   1.000
_cell.angle_alpha   90.00
_cell.angle_beta   90.00
_cell.angle_gamma   90.00
#
_symmetry.space_group_name_H-M   'P 1'
#
loop_
_entity.id
_entity.type
_entity.pdbx_description
1 polymer ?
#
loop_
_entity_poly.entity_id
_entity_poly.type
_entity_poly.pdbx_seq_one_letter_code
_entity_poly.pdbx_strand_id
1 'polypeptide(L)'
;MTETATPGTDAQQTIADLVAGNDVVLFMKGTGTMPQCGFSSRVAGVLNFMEVTFKDVNVLADEGIRQGIKDYSDWPTIPQLYVKGEFVGGCDIVTEMTLSGELDQLFDAKGIGYDKEAAGKIREANQQ
;
A
#
# COMPACT_ATOMS: atom_id res chain seq x y z
N MET A 1 36.41 -6.57 -11.03
CA MET A 1 36.16 -5.28 -10.36
C MET A 1 34.88 -5.49 -9.57
N THR A 2 35.01 -5.54 -8.25
CA THR A 2 33.96 -5.95 -7.32
C THR A 2 32.99 -4.79 -7.11
N GLU A 3 31.78 -4.88 -7.65
CA GLU A 3 30.70 -3.97 -7.27
C GLU A 3 30.27 -4.32 -5.84
N THR A 4 30.76 -3.51 -4.90
CA THR A 4 30.23 -3.43 -3.55
C THR A 4 28.84 -2.79 -3.64
N ALA A 5 27.80 -3.62 -3.78
CA ALA A 5 26.42 -3.18 -3.64
C ALA A 5 26.27 -2.55 -2.25
N THR A 6 26.09 -1.23 -2.24
CA THR A 6 25.71 -0.52 -1.03
C THR A 6 24.26 -0.91 -0.73
N PRO A 7 23.94 -1.42 0.48
CA PRO A 7 22.62 -1.99 0.78
C PRO A 7 21.44 -1.00 0.70
N GLY A 8 21.69 0.31 0.56
CA GLY A 8 20.65 1.34 0.44
C GLY A 8 20.13 1.57 -0.99
N THR A 9 20.97 1.45 -2.02
CA THR A 9 20.60 1.77 -3.42
C THR A 9 19.74 0.70 -4.07
N ASP A 10 19.99 -0.58 -3.77
CA ASP A 10 19.31 -1.71 -4.41
C ASP A 10 17.85 -1.84 -3.95
N ALA A 11 17.61 -1.63 -2.65
CA ALA A 11 16.27 -1.68 -2.08
C ALA A 11 15.39 -0.53 -2.56
N GLN A 12 15.91 0.71 -2.60
CA GLN A 12 15.17 1.87 -3.11
C GLN A 12 14.85 1.73 -4.59
N GLN A 13 15.79 1.23 -5.40
CA GLN A 13 15.55 0.93 -6.80
C GLN A 13 14.46 -0.13 -6.96
N THR A 14 14.53 -1.22 -6.19
CA THR A 14 13.50 -2.27 -6.18
C THR A 14 12.11 -1.72 -5.83
N ILE A 15 12.03 -0.85 -4.82
CA ILE A 15 10.79 -0.17 -4.44
C ILE A 15 10.26 0.68 -5.60
N ALA A 16 11.12 1.49 -6.21
CA ALA A 16 10.78 2.32 -7.36
C ALA A 16 10.25 1.47 -8.54
N ASP A 17 10.91 0.36 -8.86
CA ASP A 17 10.49 -0.55 -9.91
C ASP A 17 9.15 -1.25 -9.59
N LEU A 18 8.92 -1.61 -8.31
CA LEU A 18 7.66 -2.19 -7.87
C LEU A 18 6.51 -1.18 -8.01
N VAL A 19 6.69 0.06 -7.55
CA VAL A 19 5.64 1.10 -7.63
C VAL A 19 5.42 1.62 -9.05
N ALA A 20 6.44 1.56 -9.92
CA ALA A 20 6.32 1.92 -11.33
C ALA A 20 5.71 0.79 -12.17
N GLY A 21 5.98 -0.46 -11.83
CA GLY A 21 5.51 -1.64 -12.56
C GLY A 21 4.10 -2.10 -12.17
N ASN A 22 3.54 -1.59 -11.07
CA ASN A 22 2.22 -2.00 -10.57
C ASN A 22 1.34 -0.77 -10.32
N ASP A 23 0.06 -0.93 -10.63
CA ASP A 23 -0.92 0.15 -10.48
C ASP A 23 -1.25 0.48 -9.03
N VAL A 24 -1.24 -0.52 -8.14
CA VAL A 24 -1.42 -0.34 -6.69
C VAL A 24 -0.42 -1.23 -5.96
N VAL A 25 0.33 -0.66 -5.03
CA VAL A 25 1.32 -1.37 -4.22
C VAL A 25 1.10 -1.08 -2.75
N LEU A 26 1.00 -2.14 -1.94
CA LEU A 26 0.84 -2.08 -0.51
C LEU A 26 2.09 -2.66 0.18
N PHE A 27 2.89 -1.79 0.79
CA PHE A 27 3.97 -2.21 1.66
C PHE A 27 3.39 -2.49 3.05
N MET A 28 3.52 -3.72 3.53
CA MET A 28 2.89 -4.15 4.77
C MET A 28 3.75 -5.13 5.56
N LYS A 29 3.42 -5.30 6.84
CA LYS A 29 4.07 -6.27 7.72
C LYS A 29 3.33 -7.62 7.62
N GLY A 30 3.93 -8.58 6.93
CA GLY A 30 3.28 -9.82 6.50
C GLY A 30 2.85 -9.74 5.04
N THR A 31 1.90 -10.58 4.64
CA THR A 31 1.35 -10.62 3.27
C THR A 31 -0.15 -10.33 3.28
N GLY A 32 -0.74 -10.08 2.11
CA GLY A 32 -2.19 -9.90 1.97
C GLY A 32 -3.00 -11.10 2.49
N THR A 33 -2.41 -12.30 2.45
CA THR A 33 -2.99 -13.57 2.92
C THR A 33 -2.66 -13.91 4.37
N MET A 34 -1.53 -13.42 4.90
CA MET A 34 -1.07 -13.64 6.27
C MET A 34 -0.53 -12.33 6.86
N PRO A 35 -1.43 -11.40 7.25
CA PRO A 35 -1.00 -10.17 7.88
C PRO A 35 -0.44 -10.45 9.28
N GLN A 36 0.73 -9.90 9.59
CA GLN A 36 1.36 -10.03 10.92
C GLN A 36 1.17 -8.78 11.80
N CYS A 37 0.33 -7.84 11.35
CA CYS A 37 0.04 -6.61 12.06
C CYS A 37 -1.43 -6.20 11.82
N GLY A 38 -2.14 -5.79 12.87
CA GLY A 38 -3.54 -5.38 12.79
C GLY A 38 -3.79 -4.21 11.83
N PHE A 39 -2.86 -3.25 11.76
CA PHE A 39 -2.93 -2.12 10.82
C PHE A 39 -2.79 -2.59 9.36
N SER A 40 -1.85 -3.50 9.11
CA SER A 40 -1.67 -4.13 7.80
C SER A 40 -2.90 -4.93 7.38
N SER A 41 -3.51 -5.67 8.31
CA SER A 41 -4.74 -6.43 8.05
C SER A 41 -5.92 -5.54 7.67
N ARG A 42 -6.04 -4.34 8.25
CA ARG A 42 -7.13 -3.40 7.92
C ARG A 42 -7.02 -2.90 6.49
N VAL A 43 -5.86 -2.37 6.10
CA VAL A 43 -5.65 -1.84 4.75
C VAL A 43 -5.81 -2.94 3.69
N ALA A 44 -5.17 -4.09 3.90
CA ALA A 44 -5.32 -5.23 2.98
C ALA A 44 -6.77 -5.72 2.93
N GLY A 45 -7.48 -5.77 4.06
CA GLY A 45 -8.88 -6.16 4.11
C GLY A 45 -9.79 -5.22 3.33
N VAL A 46 -9.59 -3.91 3.47
CA VAL A 46 -10.33 -2.88 2.71
C VAL A 46 -10.09 -3.05 1.20
N LEU A 47 -8.83 -3.12 0.76
CA LEU A 47 -8.50 -3.29 -0.66
C LEU A 47 -9.06 -4.60 -1.23
N ASN A 48 -8.95 -5.71 -0.49
CA ASN A 48 -9.51 -7.01 -0.88
C ASN A 48 -11.04 -6.97 -0.97
N PHE A 49 -11.70 -6.32 -0.02
CA PHE A 49 -13.17 -6.20 -0.01
C PHE A 49 -13.67 -5.37 -1.20
N MET A 50 -12.93 -4.32 -1.57
CA MET A 50 -13.19 -3.53 -2.77
C MET A 50 -12.68 -4.20 -4.05
N GLU A 51 -12.23 -5.47 -4.00
CA GLU A 51 -11.69 -6.22 -5.13
C GLU A 51 -10.61 -5.47 -5.94
N VAL A 52 -9.83 -4.62 -5.26
CA VAL A 52 -8.74 -3.87 -5.88
C VAL A 52 -7.61 -4.83 -6.20
N THR A 53 -7.09 -4.76 -7.43
CA THR A 53 -5.86 -5.48 -7.77
C THR A 53 -4.66 -4.70 -7.24
N PHE A 54 -4.01 -5.21 -6.20
CA PHE A 54 -2.81 -4.61 -5.62
C PHE A 54 -1.68 -5.63 -5.43
N LYS A 55 -0.45 -5.13 -5.42
CA LYS A 55 0.74 -5.90 -5.08
C LYS A 55 1.05 -5.75 -3.61
N ASP A 56 1.00 -6.82 -2.83
CA ASP A 56 1.49 -6.82 -1.45
C ASP A 56 3.00 -7.08 -1.40
N VAL A 57 3.70 -6.26 -0.61
CA VAL A 57 5.15 -6.38 -0.37
C VAL A 57 5.40 -6.55 1.11
N ASN A 58 5.91 -7.73 1.48
CA ASN A 58 6.24 -8.05 2.87
C ASN A 58 7.57 -7.43 3.27
N VAL A 59 7.52 -6.30 3.96
CA VAL A 59 8.72 -5.61 4.47
C VAL A 59 9.42 -6.36 5.60
N LEU A 60 8.82 -7.40 6.19
CA LEU A 60 9.48 -8.23 7.20
C LEU A 60 10.39 -9.29 6.58
N ALA A 61 10.19 -9.61 5.30
CA ALA A 61 11.03 -10.56 4.58
C ALA A 61 12.38 -9.95 4.18
N ASP A 62 12.45 -8.63 4.06
CA ASP A 62 13.63 -7.90 3.62
C ASP A 62 13.82 -6.61 4.42
N GLU A 63 14.90 -6.56 5.23
CA GLU A 63 15.21 -5.39 6.05
C GLU A 63 15.65 -4.18 5.22
N GLY A 64 16.24 -4.40 4.04
CA GLY A 64 16.59 -3.35 3.09
C GLY A 64 15.34 -2.65 2.56
N ILE A 65 14.34 -3.41 2.13
CA ILE A 65 13.04 -2.85 1.71
C ILE A 65 12.36 -2.13 2.87
N ARG A 66 12.44 -2.67 4.10
CA ARG A 66 11.83 -2.07 5.29
C ARG A 66 12.37 -0.68 5.62
N GLN A 67 13.67 -0.45 5.48
CA GLN A 67 14.26 0.86 5.69
C GLN A 67 14.08 1.73 4.44
N GLY A 68 14.39 1.17 3.27
CA GLY A 68 14.29 1.85 1.99
C GLY A 68 12.91 2.45 1.73
N ILE A 69 11.82 1.77 2.14
CA ILE A 69 10.46 2.30 1.94
C ILE A 69 10.17 3.52 2.81
N LYS A 70 10.72 3.57 4.03
CA LYS A 70 10.56 4.72 4.92
C LYS A 70 11.33 5.92 4.39
N ASP A 71 12.55 5.68 3.91
CA ASP A 71 13.39 6.72 3.32
C ASP A 71 12.81 7.21 1.98
N TYR A 72 12.20 6.30 1.19
CA TYR A 72 11.57 6.63 -0.10
C TYR A 72 10.28 7.43 0.05
N SER A 73 9.43 7.08 1.02
CA SER A 73 8.19 7.81 1.34
C SER A 73 8.39 9.07 2.16
N ASP A 74 9.57 9.22 2.78
CA ASP A 74 9.77 10.11 3.93
C ASP A 74 8.72 9.88 5.04
N TRP A 75 8.31 8.61 5.22
CA TRP A 75 7.23 8.24 6.14
C TRP A 75 7.67 7.12 7.11
N PRO A 76 7.60 7.35 8.43
CA PRO A 76 8.20 6.42 9.40
C PRO A 76 7.35 5.17 9.69
N THR A 77 6.08 5.15 9.28
CA THR A 77 5.11 4.09 9.65
C THR A 77 4.75 3.16 8.48
N ILE A 78 4.27 1.96 8.82
CA ILE A 78 3.87 0.88 7.91
C ILE A 78 2.58 0.29 8.47
N PRO A 79 1.56 -0.03 7.66
CA PRO A 79 1.55 -0.15 6.19
C PRO A 79 1.61 1.18 5.43
N GLN A 80 2.06 1.14 4.16
CA GLN A 80 2.09 2.26 3.22
C GLN A 80 1.47 1.86 1.87
N LEU A 81 0.54 2.67 1.37
CA LEU A 81 -0.14 2.45 0.10
C LEU A 81 0.39 3.40 -0.98
N TYR A 82 0.66 2.84 -2.15
CA TYR A 82 1.01 3.56 -3.37
C TYR A 82 0.02 3.24 -4.48
N VAL A 83 -0.34 4.24 -5.26
CA VAL A 83 -1.25 4.13 -6.40
C VAL A 83 -0.63 4.85 -7.60
N LYS A 84 -0.37 4.12 -8.70
CA LYS A 84 0.30 4.62 -9.92
C LYS A 84 1.61 5.37 -9.59
N GLY A 85 2.41 4.80 -8.69
CA GLY A 85 3.67 5.42 -8.24
C GLY A 85 3.51 6.57 -7.23
N GLU A 86 2.30 7.01 -6.93
CA GLU A 86 2.03 8.09 -5.98
C GLU A 86 1.80 7.54 -4.57
N PHE A 87 2.47 8.12 -3.59
CA PHE A 87 2.26 7.77 -2.19
C PHE A 87 0.92 8.31 -1.70
N VAL A 88 0.04 7.42 -1.26
CA VAL A 88 -1.29 7.77 -0.74
C VAL A 88 -1.23 8.04 0.77
N GLY A 89 -0.60 7.13 1.51
CA GLY A 89 -0.52 7.26 2.96
C GLY A 89 -0.41 5.92 3.70
N GLY A 90 -0.50 6.02 5.03
CA GLY A 90 -0.51 4.87 5.93
C GLY A 90 -1.91 4.32 6.23
N CYS A 91 -2.01 3.41 7.20
CA CYS A 91 -3.27 2.77 7.59
C CYS A 91 -4.39 3.77 7.92
N ASP A 92 -4.09 4.78 8.75
CA ASP A 92 -5.10 5.72 9.25
C ASP A 92 -5.63 6.59 8.11
N ILE A 93 -4.72 7.10 7.25
CA ILE A 93 -5.07 7.91 6.07
C ILE A 93 -5.92 7.10 5.09
N VAL A 94 -5.50 5.89 4.74
CA VAL A 94 -6.26 5.04 3.80
C VAL A 94 -7.64 4.70 4.37
N THR A 95 -7.73 4.43 5.67
CA THR A 95 -9.01 4.17 6.33
C THR A 95 -9.91 5.40 6.28
N GLU A 96 -9.39 6.57 6.64
CA GLU A 96 -10.14 7.84 6.59
C GLU A 96 -10.61 8.16 5.16
N MET A 97 -9.73 8.05 4.17
CA MET A 97 -10.07 8.27 2.76
C MET A 97 -11.11 7.28 2.25
N THR A 98 -11.11 6.04 2.75
CA THR A 98 -12.15 5.05 2.43
C THR A 98 -13.49 5.49 3.01
N LEU A 99 -13.49 5.97 4.26
CA LEU A 99 -14.70 6.42 4.95
C LEU A 99 -15.27 7.71 4.37
N SER A 100 -14.41 8.66 3.95
CA SER A 100 -14.80 9.89 3.28
C SER A 100 -15.20 9.68 1.82
N GLY A 101 -14.75 8.58 1.20
CA GLY A 101 -14.90 8.31 -0.23
C GLY A 101 -13.85 8.98 -1.10
N GLU A 102 -12.83 9.62 -0.52
CA GLU A 102 -11.68 10.18 -1.25
C GLU A 102 -10.83 9.08 -1.92
N LEU A 103 -10.76 7.89 -1.31
CA LEU A 103 -10.02 6.76 -1.91
C LEU A 103 -10.67 6.32 -3.23
N ASP A 104 -12.00 6.28 -3.26
CA ASP A 104 -12.78 5.99 -4.47
C ASP A 104 -12.46 7.00 -5.58
N GLN A 105 -12.45 8.29 -5.23
CA GLN A 105 -12.12 9.37 -6.17
C GLN A 105 -10.69 9.25 -6.68
N LEU A 106 -9.74 8.87 -5.82
CA LEU A 106 -8.37 8.61 -6.22
C LEU A 106 -8.29 7.46 -7.23
N PHE A 107 -8.98 6.36 -6.97
CA PHE A 107 -9.03 5.22 -7.89
C PHE A 107 -9.68 5.58 -9.22
N ASP A 108 -10.82 6.29 -9.21
CA ASP A 108 -11.46 6.79 -10.44
C ASP A 108 -10.54 7.74 -11.22
N ALA A 109 -9.86 8.67 -10.54
CA ALA A 109 -8.94 9.62 -11.17
C ALA A 109 -7.70 8.94 -11.78
N LYS A 110 -7.23 7.85 -11.16
CA LYS A 110 -6.06 7.08 -11.60
C LYS A 110 -6.43 5.92 -12.53
N GLY A 111 -7.73 5.70 -12.78
CA GLY A 111 -8.24 4.61 -13.62
C GLY A 111 -8.01 3.22 -13.02
N ILE A 112 -8.03 3.09 -11.69
CA ILE A 112 -7.90 1.84 -10.97
C ILE A 112 -9.27 1.14 -10.92
N GLY A 113 -9.30 -0.14 -11.27
CA GLY A 113 -10.50 -0.96 -11.10
C GLY A 113 -10.73 -1.31 -9.63
N TYR A 114 -11.93 -1.02 -9.14
CA TYR A 114 -12.38 -1.37 -7.79
C TYR A 114 -13.91 -1.56 -7.79
N ASP A 115 -14.42 -2.33 -6.84
CA ASP A 115 -15.84 -2.54 -6.62
C ASP A 115 -16.44 -1.35 -5.85
N LYS A 116 -17.22 -0.53 -6.57
CA LYS A 116 -17.88 0.66 -6.02
C LYS A 116 -18.99 0.33 -5.03
N GLU A 117 -19.65 -0.81 -5.20
CA GLU A 117 -20.72 -1.26 -4.30
C GLU A 117 -20.12 -1.68 -2.95
N ALA A 118 -19.00 -2.39 -2.97
CA ALA A 118 -18.22 -2.76 -1.80
C ALA A 118 -17.68 -1.52 -1.07
N ALA A 119 -17.11 -0.55 -1.80
CA ALA A 119 -16.69 0.72 -1.20
C ALA A 119 -17.86 1.48 -0.54
N GLY A 120 -19.06 1.46 -1.16
CA GLY A 120 -20.30 1.95 -0.56
C GLY A 120 -20.64 1.25 0.76
N LYS A 121 -20.66 -0.09 0.76
CA LYS A 121 -20.95 -0.92 1.94
C LYS A 121 -20.01 -0.66 3.11
N ILE A 122 -18.71 -0.44 2.86
CA ILE A 122 -17.75 -0.10 3.92
C ILE A 122 -18.18 1.19 4.63
N ARG A 123 -18.55 2.23 3.86
CA ARG A 123 -18.97 3.52 4.42
C ARG A 123 -20.29 3.41 5.17
N GLU A 124 -21.28 2.74 4.58
CA GLU A 124 -22.59 2.51 5.22
C GLU A 124 -22.47 1.73 6.53
N ALA A 125 -21.59 0.73 6.59
CA ALA A 125 -21.34 -0.05 7.81
C ALA A 125 -20.63 0.74 8.91
N ASN A 126 -19.91 1.81 8.58
CA ASN A 126 -19.20 2.66 9.55
C ASN A 126 -19.98 3.93 9.95
N GLN A 127 -21.15 4.18 9.34
CA GLN A 127 -22.04 5.30 9.68
C GLN A 127 -23.08 4.96 10.77
N GLN A 128 -22.99 3.76 11.38
CA GLN A 128 -23.92 3.28 12.42
C GLN A 128 -23.30 3.35 13.82
#